data_AF-A0A3D0PEL6-F1
#
_entry.id   AF-A0A3D0PEL6-F1
#
_cell.length_a   1.000
_cell.length_b   1.000
_cell.length_c   1.000
_cell.angle_alpha   90.00
_cell.angle_beta   90.00
_cell.angle_gamma   90.00
#
_symmetry.space_group_name_H-M   'P 1'
#
loop_
_entity.id
_entity.type
_entity.pdbx_description
1 polymer ?
#
loop_
_entity_poly.entity_id
_entity_poly.type
_entity_poly.pdbx_seq_one_letter_code
_entity_poly.pdbx_strand_id
1 'polypeptide(L)'
;AIGAISENGGEFLNQDVITAYGISQNYIDATIARETKKIAAYQNTFRGSGKSPNIKNKTVVIADDGAATGYTIKAAIDAARKQNPEKIIIALPVAPLDTARELHALTDEIVILETPPHFQAVGQFYAEFTQVETEAVKALLLESQKQKPH
;
A
#
# COMPACT_ATOMS: atom_id res chain seq x y z
N ALA A 1 -12.72 2.29 -5.68
CA ALA A 1 -11.91 1.12 -6.11
C ALA A 1 -12.65 -0.16 -5.72
N ILE A 2 -12.53 -1.23 -6.50
CA ILE A 2 -13.17 -2.54 -6.19
C ILE A 2 -12.30 -3.42 -5.27
N GLY A 3 -11.07 -3.00 -4.97
CA GLY A 3 -10.12 -3.71 -4.12
C GLY A 3 -8.66 -3.37 -4.39
N ALA A 4 -7.74 -4.15 -3.82
CA ALA A 4 -6.31 -4.16 -4.14
C ALA A 4 -5.76 -5.59 -4.16
N ILE A 5 -4.60 -5.76 -4.79
CA ILE A 5 -3.84 -7.01 -4.81
C ILE A 5 -2.43 -6.78 -4.27
N SER A 6 -1.89 -7.75 -3.54
CA SER A 6 -0.51 -7.73 -3.03
C SER A 6 0.45 -8.38 -4.02
N GLU A 7 1.74 -8.05 -3.91
CA GLU A 7 2.79 -8.66 -4.75
C GLU A 7 2.93 -10.18 -4.56
N ASN A 8 2.37 -10.71 -3.47
CA ASN A 8 2.35 -12.13 -3.15
C ASN A 8 0.98 -12.78 -3.44
N GLY A 9 0.18 -12.17 -4.32
CA GLY A 9 -1.12 -12.70 -4.76
C GLY A 9 -2.25 -12.63 -3.72
N GLY A 10 -2.11 -11.81 -2.68
CA GLY A 10 -3.20 -11.54 -1.74
C GLY A 10 -4.25 -10.64 -2.39
N GLU A 11 -5.53 -10.94 -2.21
CA GLU A 11 -6.64 -10.21 -2.81
C GLU A 11 -7.51 -9.55 -1.72
N PHE A 12 -7.69 -8.24 -1.82
CA PHE A 12 -8.44 -7.43 -0.86
C PHE A 12 -9.59 -6.76 -1.60
N LEU A 13 -10.73 -7.44 -1.68
CA LEU A 13 -11.88 -7.00 -2.47
C LEU A 13 -12.90 -6.23 -1.62
N ASN A 14 -13.53 -5.22 -2.23
CA ASN A 14 -14.66 -4.51 -1.65
C ASN A 14 -15.96 -5.25 -1.99
N GLN A 15 -16.41 -6.12 -1.08
CA GLN A 15 -17.60 -6.94 -1.30
C GLN A 15 -18.88 -6.11 -1.42
N ASP A 16 -18.98 -4.98 -0.72
CA ASP A 16 -20.16 -4.10 -0.78
C ASP A 16 -20.28 -3.48 -2.17
N VAL A 17 -19.18 -2.99 -2.74
CA VAL A 17 -19.14 -2.44 -4.10
C VAL A 17 -19.40 -3.54 -5.14
N ILE A 18 -18.78 -4.71 -4.99
CA ILE A 18 -19.00 -5.84 -5.91
C ILE A 18 -20.48 -6.23 -5.94
N THR A 19 -21.11 -6.34 -4.77
CA THR A 19 -22.51 -6.71 -4.63
C THR A 19 -23.43 -5.62 -5.15
N ALA A 20 -23.21 -4.36 -4.75
CA ALA A 20 -24.06 -3.23 -5.12
C ALA A 20 -24.08 -2.96 -6.63
N TYR A 21 -22.95 -3.17 -7.30
CA TYR A 21 -22.82 -2.95 -8.75
C TYR A 21 -22.94 -4.24 -9.59
N GLY A 22 -23.20 -5.40 -8.96
CA GLY A 22 -23.35 -6.68 -9.67
C GLY A 22 -22.12 -7.07 -10.48
N ILE A 23 -20.93 -6.81 -9.96
CA ILE A 23 -19.68 -7.06 -10.67
C ILE A 23 -19.46 -8.57 -10.80
N SER A 24 -19.30 -9.06 -12.03
CA SER A 24 -19.16 -10.49 -12.28
C SER A 24 -17.79 -11.03 -11.85
N GLN A 25 -17.74 -12.30 -11.42
CA GLN A 25 -16.50 -12.97 -11.07
C GLN A 25 -15.50 -12.96 -12.23
N ASN A 26 -15.96 -13.22 -13.45
CA ASN A 26 -15.10 -13.18 -14.64
C ASN A 26 -14.41 -11.81 -14.83
N TYR A 27 -15.10 -10.71 -14.52
CA TYR A 27 -14.51 -9.37 -14.57
C TYR A 27 -13.46 -9.16 -13.47
N ILE A 28 -13.73 -9.67 -12.27
CA ILE A 28 -12.80 -9.62 -11.13
C ILE A 28 -11.52 -10.39 -11.48
N ASP A 29 -11.65 -11.63 -11.95
CA ASP A 29 -10.52 -12.50 -12.31
C ASP A 29 -9.68 -11.88 -13.44
N ALA A 30 -10.34 -11.35 -14.48
CA ALA A 30 -9.64 -10.66 -15.57
C ALA A 30 -8.92 -9.39 -15.09
N THR A 31 -9.49 -8.67 -14.14
CA THR A 31 -8.88 -7.48 -13.54
C THR A 31 -7.67 -7.87 -12.69
N ILE A 32 -7.78 -8.88 -11.83
CA ILE A 32 -6.66 -9.41 -11.03
C ILE A 32 -5.51 -9.82 -11.94
N ALA A 33 -5.78 -10.63 -12.97
CA ALA A 33 -4.75 -11.09 -13.91
C ALA A 33 -4.04 -9.91 -14.62
N ARG A 34 -4.77 -8.85 -14.96
CA ARG A 34 -4.21 -7.64 -15.57
C ARG A 34 -3.35 -6.86 -14.58
N GLU A 35 -3.84 -6.60 -13.37
CA GLU A 35 -3.10 -5.81 -12.39
C GLU A 35 -1.85 -6.56 -11.87
N THR A 36 -1.91 -7.89 -11.72
CA THR A 36 -0.75 -8.71 -11.35
C THR A 36 0.40 -8.57 -12.35
N LYS A 37 0.11 -8.53 -13.67
CA LYS A 37 1.13 -8.28 -14.70
C LYS A 37 1.77 -6.90 -14.55
N LYS A 38 0.99 -5.88 -14.16
CA LYS A 38 1.53 -4.54 -13.90
C LYS A 38 2.45 -4.54 -12.68
N ILE A 39 2.10 -5.23 -11.59
CA ILE A 39 2.96 -5.33 -10.41
C ILE A 39 4.35 -5.87 -10.78
N ALA A 40 4.41 -6.95 -11.57
CA ALA A 40 5.69 -7.51 -12.01
C ALA A 40 6.53 -6.48 -12.83
N ALA A 41 5.89 -5.72 -13.72
CA ALA A 41 6.56 -4.66 -14.47
C ALA A 41 7.03 -3.50 -13.57
N TYR A 42 6.23 -3.13 -12.57
CA TYR A 42 6.57 -2.11 -11.57
C TYR A 42 7.77 -2.54 -10.72
N GLN A 43 7.79 -3.79 -10.24
CA GLN A 43 8.92 -4.33 -9.49
C GLN A 43 10.22 -4.24 -10.29
N ASN A 44 10.21 -4.62 -11.57
CA ASN A 44 11.38 -4.47 -12.44
C ASN A 44 11.79 -3.00 -12.62
N THR A 45 10.82 -2.08 -12.71
CA THR A 45 11.07 -0.64 -12.91
C THR A 45 11.75 0.01 -11.70
N PHE A 46 11.30 -0.32 -10.48
CA PHE A 46 11.77 0.33 -9.26
C PHE A 46 12.89 -0.43 -8.54
N ARG A 47 12.94 -1.77 -8.66
CA ARG A 47 13.98 -2.61 -8.03
C ARG A 47 15.08 -3.03 -9.01
N GLY A 48 14.81 -3.04 -10.31
CA GLY A 48 15.76 -3.57 -11.30
C GLY A 48 16.13 -5.02 -11.00
N SER A 49 17.43 -5.33 -10.98
CA SER A 49 17.98 -6.62 -10.53
C SER A 49 18.22 -6.71 -9.01
N GLY A 50 17.89 -5.66 -8.26
CA GLY A 50 18.05 -5.59 -6.81
C GLY A 50 17.10 -6.54 -6.09
N LYS A 51 17.62 -7.29 -5.10
CA LYS A 51 16.77 -8.11 -4.23
C LYS A 51 15.96 -7.23 -3.29
N SER A 52 14.72 -7.64 -3.03
CA SER A 52 13.90 -7.13 -1.94
C SER A 52 14.71 -7.13 -0.63
N PRO A 53 14.61 -6.09 0.21
CA PRO A 53 15.25 -6.13 1.52
C PRO A 53 14.69 -7.30 2.32
N ASN A 54 15.58 -8.03 3.02
CA ASN A 54 15.15 -9.06 3.95
C ASN A 54 14.59 -8.41 5.21
N ILE A 55 13.26 -8.50 5.38
CA ILE A 55 12.54 -7.91 6.52
C ILE A 55 12.23 -8.93 7.63
N LYS A 56 12.72 -10.17 7.52
CA LYS A 56 12.50 -11.21 8.53
C LYS A 56 13.05 -10.77 9.89
N ASN A 57 12.26 -10.92 10.94
CA ASN A 57 12.60 -10.52 12.32
C ASN A 57 13.02 -9.04 12.44
N LYS A 58 12.48 -8.18 11.58
CA LYS A 58 12.67 -6.72 11.65
C LYS A 58 11.36 -6.03 11.97
N THR A 59 11.45 -4.84 12.58
CA THR A 59 10.33 -3.90 12.61
C THR A 59 10.21 -3.23 11.24
N VAL A 60 9.03 -3.29 10.65
CA VAL A 60 8.70 -2.72 9.34
C VAL A 60 7.75 -1.56 9.55
N VAL A 61 8.09 -0.40 8.98
CA VAL A 61 7.21 0.77 8.94
C VAL A 61 6.68 0.89 7.52
N ILE A 62 5.35 0.88 7.37
CA ILE A 62 4.66 1.13 6.11
C ILE A 62 4.08 2.55 6.19
N ALA A 63 4.53 3.41 5.29
CA ALA A 63 4.12 4.80 5.20
C ALA A 63 3.57 5.14 3.82
N ASP A 64 2.66 6.11 3.77
CA ASP A 64 2.05 6.66 2.56
C ASP A 64 1.59 8.10 2.85
N ASP A 65 1.15 8.84 1.84
CA ASP A 65 0.62 10.21 1.99
C ASP A 65 -0.75 10.26 2.69
N GLY A 66 -1.48 9.15 2.67
CA GLY A 66 -2.72 8.96 3.40
C GLY A 66 -3.43 7.70 2.95
N ALA A 67 -4.52 7.36 3.62
CA ALA A 67 -5.30 6.18 3.27
C ALA A 67 -6.78 6.48 3.22
N ALA A 68 -7.33 6.65 2.01
CA ALA A 68 -8.77 6.87 1.81
C ALA A 68 -9.61 5.61 2.10
N THR A 69 -9.18 4.46 1.59
CA THR A 69 -9.87 3.16 1.74
C THR A 69 -9.00 2.09 2.40
N GLY A 70 -7.71 2.39 2.60
CA GLY A 70 -6.74 1.48 3.18
C GLY A 70 -6.33 0.29 2.32
N TYR A 71 -6.94 0.04 1.15
CA TYR A 71 -6.67 -1.17 0.36
C TYR A 71 -5.20 -1.35 -0.02
N THR A 72 -4.52 -0.29 -0.45
CA THR A 72 -3.08 -0.32 -0.75
C THR A 72 -2.25 -0.71 0.48
N ILE A 73 -2.57 -0.14 1.65
CA ILE A 73 -1.91 -0.46 2.91
C ILE A 73 -2.19 -1.91 3.34
N LYS A 74 -3.43 -2.40 3.19
CA LYS A 74 -3.79 -3.81 3.46
C LYS A 74 -2.99 -4.78 2.60
N ALA A 75 -2.84 -4.48 1.31
CA ALA A 75 -2.01 -5.27 0.41
C ALA A 75 -0.52 -5.25 0.82
N ALA A 76 -0.01 -4.10 1.27
CA ALA A 76 1.36 -3.99 1.79
C ALA A 76 1.56 -4.76 3.11
N ILE A 77 0.59 -4.73 4.02
CA ILE A 77 0.60 -5.51 5.27
C ILE A 77 0.67 -7.00 4.96
N ASP A 78 -0.15 -7.51 4.02
CA ASP A 78 -0.11 -8.91 3.60
C ASP A 78 1.23 -9.31 3.00
N ALA A 79 1.76 -8.47 2.11
CA ALA A 79 3.07 -8.71 1.51
C ALA A 79 4.19 -8.76 2.57
N ALA A 80 4.14 -7.87 3.56
CA ALA A 80 5.10 -7.83 4.66
C ALA A 80 4.95 -9.03 5.60
N ARG A 81 3.73 -9.36 6.06
CA ARG A 81 3.47 -10.47 7.00
C ARG A 81 4.01 -11.80 6.48
N LYS A 82 3.89 -12.07 5.17
CA LYS A 82 4.41 -13.29 4.52
C LYS A 82 5.94 -13.46 4.65
N GLN A 83 6.67 -12.40 4.98
CA GLN A 83 8.13 -12.43 5.19
C GLN A 83 8.52 -12.57 6.68
N ASN A 84 7.55 -12.76 7.58
CA ASN A 84 7.73 -12.92 9.03
C ASN A 84 8.54 -11.78 9.68
N PRO A 85 8.07 -10.52 9.59
CA PRO A 85 8.66 -9.42 10.35
C PRO A 85 8.38 -9.61 11.85
N GLU A 86 9.18 -8.95 12.69
CA GLU A 86 8.94 -8.90 14.13
C GLU A 86 7.73 -8.03 14.46
N LYS A 87 7.59 -6.90 13.76
CA LYS A 87 6.53 -5.91 13.97
C LYS A 87 6.20 -5.19 12.67
N ILE A 88 4.92 -4.84 12.48
CA ILE A 88 4.43 -3.98 11.40
C ILE A 88 3.78 -2.75 12.02
N ILE A 89 4.29 -1.58 11.67
CA ILE A 89 3.81 -0.27 12.08
C ILE A 89 3.29 0.47 10.85
N ILE A 90 2.09 1.04 10.95
CA ILE A 90 1.55 1.95 9.93
C ILE A 90 1.80 3.39 10.35
N ALA A 91 2.30 4.22 9.46
CA ALA A 91 2.53 5.65 9.69
C ALA A 91 1.91 6.48 8.56
N LEU A 92 0.84 7.20 8.85
CA LEU A 92 0.10 7.97 7.84
C LEU A 92 -0.17 9.41 8.34
N PRO A 93 -0.10 10.41 7.46
CA PRO A 93 -0.57 11.75 7.77
C PRO A 93 -2.08 11.79 8.03
N VAL A 94 -2.88 11.16 7.16
CA VAL A 94 -4.35 11.27 7.24
C VAL A 94 -5.07 10.00 6.79
N ALA A 95 -6.15 9.63 7.49
CA ALA A 95 -7.08 8.57 7.08
C ALA A 95 -8.47 8.77 7.71
N PRO A 96 -9.58 8.34 7.09
CA PRO A 96 -10.88 8.28 7.76
C PRO A 96 -10.84 7.36 8.98
N LEU A 97 -11.67 7.66 9.99
CA LEU A 97 -11.73 6.88 11.23
C LEU A 97 -11.99 5.38 11.01
N ASP A 98 -12.86 5.03 10.06
CA ASP A 98 -13.18 3.62 9.79
C ASP A 98 -12.00 2.89 9.14
N THR A 99 -11.29 3.54 8.20
CA THR A 99 -10.04 2.99 7.65
C THR A 99 -8.96 2.86 8.74
N ALA A 100 -8.83 3.85 9.63
CA ALA A 100 -7.89 3.78 10.75
C ALA A 100 -8.16 2.56 11.65
N ARG A 101 -9.43 2.31 12.00
CA ARG A 101 -9.85 1.15 12.79
C ARG A 101 -9.54 -0.18 12.10
N GLU A 102 -9.84 -0.27 10.81
CA GLU A 102 -9.54 -1.47 10.02
C GLU A 102 -8.04 -1.75 9.95
N LEU A 103 -7.22 -0.72 9.74
CA LEU A 103 -5.76 -0.87 9.68
C LEU A 103 -5.16 -1.21 11.05
N HIS A 104 -5.67 -0.60 12.13
CA HIS A 104 -5.29 -0.95 13.51
C HIS A 104 -5.53 -2.44 13.79
N ALA A 105 -6.64 -3.02 13.31
CA ALA A 105 -6.95 -4.43 13.51
C ALA A 105 -5.99 -5.40 12.78
N LEU A 106 -5.25 -4.92 11.77
CA LEU A 106 -4.37 -5.74 10.93
C LEU A 106 -2.89 -5.59 11.26
N THR A 107 -2.53 -4.66 12.15
CA THR A 107 -1.15 -4.22 12.41
C THR A 107 -0.82 -4.25 13.89
N ASP A 108 0.47 -4.17 14.23
CA ASP A 108 0.91 -4.20 15.62
C ASP A 108 0.85 -2.79 16.25
N GLU A 109 0.99 -1.75 15.43
CA GLU A 109 0.88 -0.36 15.83
C GLU A 109 0.48 0.51 14.63
N ILE A 110 -0.25 1.59 14.90
CA ILE A 110 -0.61 2.58 13.89
C ILE A 110 -0.45 3.99 14.45
N VAL A 111 0.13 4.86 13.64
CA VAL A 111 0.31 6.29 13.91
C VAL A 111 -0.37 7.05 12.77
N ILE A 112 -1.44 7.77 13.09
CA ILE A 112 -2.14 8.65 12.15
C ILE A 112 -2.17 10.05 12.74
N LEU A 113 -1.71 11.06 11.99
CA LEU A 113 -1.69 12.44 12.50
C LEU A 113 -3.11 13.05 12.57
N GLU A 114 -3.95 12.77 11.57
CA GLU A 114 -5.32 13.28 11.52
C GLU A 114 -6.34 12.22 11.07
N THR A 115 -7.46 12.12 11.79
CA THR A 115 -8.63 11.30 11.41
C THR A 115 -9.89 12.15 11.28
N PRO A 116 -10.05 12.88 10.18
CA PRO A 116 -11.08 13.91 10.03
C PRO A 116 -12.46 13.28 9.79
N PRO A 117 -13.55 13.88 10.32
CA PRO A 117 -14.92 13.38 10.13
C PRO A 117 -15.42 13.55 8.69
N HIS A 118 -14.85 14.51 7.94
CA HIS A 118 -15.18 14.78 6.55
C HIS A 118 -13.96 14.54 5.65
N PHE A 119 -13.87 13.32 5.13
CA PHE A 119 -12.79 12.91 4.24
C PHE A 119 -13.35 12.67 2.83
N GLN A 120 -12.82 13.36 1.82
CA GLN A 120 -13.15 13.10 0.41
C GLN A 120 -11.98 12.47 -0.34
N ALA A 121 -10.79 13.03 -0.19
CA ALA A 121 -9.56 12.53 -0.81
C ALA A 121 -8.33 12.92 0.02
N VAL A 122 -7.23 12.19 -0.14
CA VAL A 122 -5.95 12.50 0.55
C VAL A 122 -5.46 13.90 0.19
N GLY A 123 -5.50 14.27 -1.09
CA GLY A 123 -4.98 15.55 -1.58
C GLY A 123 -5.64 16.81 -0.98
N GLN A 124 -6.81 16.69 -0.35
CA GLN A 124 -7.45 17.85 0.31
C GLN A 124 -6.69 18.35 1.55
N PHE A 125 -5.82 17.51 2.12
CA PHE A 125 -5.03 17.81 3.32
C PHE A 125 -3.64 18.38 2.99
N TYR A 126 -3.34 18.57 1.71
CA TYR A 126 -2.06 19.06 1.23
C TYR A 126 -2.24 20.37 0.48
N ALA A 127 -1.49 21.41 0.88
CA ALA A 127 -1.47 22.68 0.16
C ALA A 127 -0.95 22.50 -1.28
N GLU A 128 0.01 21.59 -1.46
CA GLU A 128 0.53 21.18 -2.75
C GLU A 128 0.48 19.64 -2.83
N PHE A 129 -0.29 19.13 -3.78
CA PHE A 129 -0.46 17.69 -4.02
C PHE A 129 -0.13 17.36 -5.48
N THR A 130 1.12 17.61 -5.84
CA THR A 130 1.63 17.40 -7.21
C THR A 130 2.03 15.95 -7.42
N GLN A 131 1.90 15.49 -8.66
CA GLN A 131 2.28 14.13 -9.04
C GLN A 131 3.80 13.95 -8.90
N VAL A 132 4.22 12.89 -8.22
CA VAL A 132 5.64 12.51 -8.12
C VAL A 132 6.01 11.67 -9.35
N GLU A 133 6.99 12.16 -10.12
CA GLU A 133 7.44 11.49 -11.33
C GLU A 133 8.22 10.20 -11.03
N THR A 134 8.05 9.19 -11.88
CA THR A 134 8.70 7.88 -11.73
C THR A 134 10.23 7.99 -11.63
N GLU A 135 10.84 8.91 -12.38
CA GLU A 135 12.29 9.12 -12.36
C GLU A 135 12.79 9.71 -11.04
N ALA A 136 11.98 10.56 -10.37
CA ALA A 136 12.33 11.08 -9.05
C ALA A 136 12.36 9.95 -8.01
N VAL A 137 11.38 9.05 -8.04
CA VAL A 137 11.34 7.86 -7.17
C VAL A 137 12.55 6.96 -7.41
N LYS A 138 12.90 6.70 -8.68
CA LYS A 138 14.10 5.90 -9.01
C LYS A 138 15.38 6.53 -8.48
N ALA A 139 15.55 7.85 -8.61
CA ALA A 139 16.71 8.56 -8.10
C ALA A 139 16.85 8.41 -6.58
N LEU A 140 15.75 8.59 -5.83
CA LEU A 140 15.71 8.43 -4.37
C LEU A 140 16.03 6.98 -3.94
N LEU A 141 15.49 5.99 -4.65
CA LEU A 141 15.78 4.58 -4.38
C LEU A 141 17.27 4.26 -4.58
N LEU A 142 17.89 4.78 -5.65
CA LEU A 142 19.32 4.61 -5.90
C LEU A 142 20.18 5.30 -4.83
N GLU A 143 19.79 6.48 -4.38
CA GLU A 143 20.48 7.20 -3.31
C GLU A 143 20.41 6.43 -1.99
N SER A 144 19.24 5.92 -1.62
CA SER A 144 19.05 5.13 -0.38
C SER A 144 19.91 3.87 -0.35
N GLN A 145 20.15 3.24 -1.51
CA GLN A 145 21.00 2.04 -1.60
C GLN A 145 22.48 2.34 -1.34
N LYS A 146 22.95 3.55 -1.69
CA LYS A 146 24.32 4.01 -1.40
C LYS A 146 24.53 4.35 0.07
N GLN A 147 23.46 4.73 0.77
CA GLN A 147 23.51 5.15 2.17
C GLN A 147 23.40 4.00 3.17
N LYS A 148 23.26 2.73 2.76
CA LYS A 148 23.24 1.59 3.68
C LYS A 148 24.55 1.57 4.49
N PRO A 149 24.52 1.85 5.81
CA PRO A 149 25.67 1.62 6.67
C PRO A 149 25.91 0.11 6.75
N HIS A 150 27.18 -0.28 6.85
CA HIS A 150 27.62 -1.65 7.10
C HIS A 150 26.96 -2.27 8.34
#